data_AF-A0A3A6MSI3-F1
#
_entry.id   AF-A0A3A6MSI3-F1
#
_cell.length_a   1.000
_cell.length_b   1.000
_cell.length_c   1.000
_cell.angle_alpha   90.00
_cell.angle_beta   90.00
_cell.angle_gamma   90.00
#
_symmetry.space_group_name_H-M   'P 1'
#
loop_
_entity.id
_entity.type
_entity.pdbx_description
1 polymer ?
#
loop_
_entity_poly.entity_id
_entity_poly.type
_entity_poly.pdbx_seq_one_letter_code
_entity_poly.pdbx_strand_id
1 'polypeptide(L)'
;MAYGSESEVAALTPRAANASGVFDTTTTPKLATVTTWLTQLSSMVDSMLAKEGFSVPITNTTVKPALDLFVEQEAAALVEGVNGSGRFGPSTGKGGGRGRFALMLDDVKAFIEGNAFGFEQAGATRSLNIGAQIGYRGTDDAGDDVEPIFQRKAFGNVFEDWDTD
;
A
#
# COMPACT_ATOMS: atom_id res chain seq x y z
N MET A 1 2.55 -6.85 12.02
CA MET A 1 3.23 -6.71 10.73
C MET A 1 2.35 -7.33 9.67
N ALA A 2 2.02 -6.60 8.61
CA ALA A 2 1.11 -7.08 7.55
C ALA A 2 1.89 -7.62 6.34
N TYR A 3 3.05 -7.02 6.05
CA TYR A 3 3.86 -7.35 4.88
C TYR A 3 5.32 -7.62 5.24
N GLY A 4 5.91 -8.57 4.51
CA GLY A 4 7.31 -8.95 4.61
C GLY A 4 7.65 -9.92 5.74
N SER A 5 8.88 -10.44 5.73
CA SER A 5 9.42 -11.33 6.76
C SER A 5 10.91 -11.07 7.03
N GLU A 6 11.35 -11.33 8.27
CA GLU A 6 12.77 -11.14 8.63
C GLU A 6 13.70 -12.11 7.89
N SER A 7 13.20 -13.31 7.54
CA SER A 7 13.96 -14.30 6.78
C SER A 7 14.25 -13.84 5.36
N GLU A 8 13.28 -13.24 4.67
CA GLU A 8 13.50 -12.73 3.32
C GLU A 8 14.40 -11.49 3.33
N VAL A 9 14.28 -10.60 4.32
CA VAL A 9 15.25 -9.51 4.50
C VAL A 9 16.66 -10.05 4.69
N ALA A 10 16.83 -11.10 5.50
CA ALA A 10 18.13 -11.73 5.70
C ALA A 10 18.66 -12.38 4.41
N ALA A 11 17.78 -12.95 3.58
CA ALA A 11 18.12 -13.49 2.26
C ALA A 11 18.58 -12.39 1.28
N LEU A 12 17.99 -11.18 1.36
CA LEU A 12 18.40 -10.02 0.56
C LEU A 12 19.73 -9.41 1.04
N THR A 13 20.02 -9.50 2.35
CA THR A 13 21.26 -8.95 2.95
C THR A 13 22.09 -10.03 3.64
N PRO A 14 22.59 -11.04 2.90
CA PRO A 14 23.24 -12.21 3.50
C PRO A 14 24.54 -11.85 4.24
N ARG A 15 25.15 -10.71 3.92
CA ARG A 15 26.36 -10.21 4.62
C ARG A 15 26.07 -9.67 6.02
N ALA A 16 24.84 -9.25 6.29
CA ALA A 16 24.41 -8.70 7.57
C ALA A 16 23.75 -9.76 8.48
N ALA A 17 23.39 -10.91 7.90
CA ALA A 17 22.87 -12.06 8.62
C ALA A 17 23.99 -12.87 9.31
N ASN A 18 23.61 -13.71 10.27
CA ASN A 18 24.55 -14.64 10.91
C ASN A 18 24.90 -15.82 9.98
N ALA A 19 25.75 -16.74 10.44
CA ALA A 19 26.16 -17.91 9.69
C ALA A 19 25.01 -18.88 9.32
N SER A 20 23.86 -18.76 9.99
CA SER A 20 22.64 -19.51 9.70
C SER A 20 21.68 -18.76 8.76
N GLY A 21 22.07 -17.59 8.24
CA GLY A 21 21.25 -16.79 7.32
C GLY A 21 20.06 -16.09 8.00
N VAL A 22 20.15 -15.81 9.30
CA VAL A 22 19.10 -15.10 10.05
C VAL A 22 19.64 -13.92 10.84
N PHE A 23 18.77 -12.98 11.21
CA PHE A 23 19.08 -11.95 12.21
C PHE A 23 18.88 -12.47 13.62
N ASP A 24 19.71 -12.04 14.56
CA ASP A 24 19.62 -12.41 15.97
C ASP A 24 20.04 -11.23 16.89
N THR A 25 20.37 -11.51 18.15
CA THR A 25 20.80 -10.49 19.12
C THR A 25 22.23 -10.00 18.92
N THR A 26 23.01 -10.69 18.09
CA THR A 26 24.43 -10.45 17.80
C THR A 26 24.65 -9.83 16.42
N THR A 27 23.68 -9.96 15.50
CA THR A 27 23.74 -9.30 14.19
C THR A 27 23.65 -7.78 14.30
N THR A 28 24.17 -7.10 13.27
CA THR A 28 24.06 -5.64 13.11
C THR A 28 23.35 -5.36 11.79
N PRO A 29 22.09 -4.86 11.81
CA PRO A 29 21.23 -4.60 12.97
C PRO A 29 20.71 -5.88 13.64
N LYS A 30 20.18 -5.73 14.87
CA LYS A 30 19.57 -6.84 15.63
C LYS A 30 18.21 -7.21 15.05
N LEU A 31 17.79 -8.46 15.25
CA LEU A 31 16.47 -8.97 14.81
C LEU A 31 15.33 -8.03 15.24
N ALA A 32 15.28 -7.63 16.51
CA ALA A 32 14.21 -6.76 17.03
C ALA A 32 14.12 -5.41 16.29
N THR A 33 15.26 -4.89 15.84
CA THR A 33 15.30 -3.65 15.05
C THR A 33 14.71 -3.87 13.65
N VAL A 34 15.07 -4.98 12.98
CA VAL A 34 14.54 -5.34 11.66
C VAL A 34 13.02 -5.54 11.73
N THR A 35 12.52 -6.28 12.72
CA THR A 35 11.08 -6.48 12.97
C THR A 35 10.34 -5.14 13.16
N THR A 36 10.98 -4.20 13.88
CA THR A 36 10.41 -2.87 14.10
C THR A 36 10.29 -2.10 12.78
N TRP A 37 11.32 -2.12 11.93
CA TRP A 37 11.29 -1.44 10.64
C TRP A 37 10.25 -2.04 9.68
N LEU A 38 10.18 -3.37 9.59
CA LEU A 38 9.15 -4.05 8.79
C LEU A 38 7.73 -3.67 9.24
N THR A 39 7.52 -3.54 10.55
CA THR A 39 6.23 -3.09 11.10
C THR A 39 5.93 -1.63 10.70
N GLN A 40 6.92 -0.73 10.82
CA GLN A 40 6.76 0.68 10.44
C GLN A 40 6.50 0.85 8.94
N LEU A 41 7.26 0.14 8.09
CA LEU A 41 7.09 0.13 6.63
C LEU A 41 5.72 -0.45 6.24
N SER A 42 5.29 -1.54 6.88
CA SER A 42 3.94 -2.09 6.68
C SER A 42 2.87 -1.04 6.99
N SER A 43 3.00 -0.31 8.10
CA SER A 43 2.05 0.74 8.46
C SER A 43 2.05 1.92 7.48
N MET A 44 3.21 2.27 6.90
CA MET A 44 3.28 3.29 5.84
C MET A 44 2.56 2.84 4.57
N VAL A 45 2.78 1.59 4.16
CA VAL A 45 2.11 0.96 3.02
C VAL A 45 0.59 0.92 3.24
N ASP A 46 0.14 0.44 4.39
CA ASP A 46 -1.29 0.42 4.74
C ASP A 46 -1.90 1.82 4.74
N SER A 47 -1.18 2.83 5.24
CA SER A 47 -1.67 4.21 5.23
C SER A 47 -1.86 4.75 3.80
N MET A 48 -0.97 4.43 2.87
CA MET A 48 -1.11 4.84 1.46
C MET A 48 -2.15 4.01 0.71
N LEU A 49 -2.25 2.72 0.97
CA LEU A 49 -3.31 1.86 0.42
C LEU A 49 -4.70 2.32 0.88
N ALA A 50 -4.85 2.70 2.15
CA ALA A 50 -6.08 3.25 2.68
C ALA A 50 -6.42 4.60 2.02
N LYS A 51 -5.43 5.45 1.74
CA LYS A 51 -5.62 6.69 0.96
C LYS A 51 -6.16 6.40 -0.45
N GLU A 52 -5.68 5.35 -1.10
CA GLU A 52 -6.21 4.86 -2.38
C GLU A 52 -7.56 4.12 -2.26
N GLY A 53 -8.12 3.99 -1.05
CA GLY A 53 -9.42 3.39 -0.81
C GLY A 53 -9.42 1.86 -0.73
N PHE A 54 -8.26 1.22 -0.62
CA PHE A 54 -8.17 -0.23 -0.38
C PHE A 54 -8.57 -0.60 1.04
N SER A 55 -9.12 -1.80 1.20
CA SER A 55 -9.25 -2.44 2.51
C SER A 55 -7.88 -2.90 2.96
N VAL A 56 -7.43 -2.40 4.11
CA VAL A 56 -6.12 -2.70 4.68
C VAL A 56 -6.26 -3.53 5.96
N PRO A 57 -5.36 -4.49 6.23
CA PRO A 57 -4.26 -4.91 5.34
C PRO A 57 -4.77 -5.71 4.14
N ILE A 58 -4.06 -5.63 3.01
CA ILE A 58 -4.35 -6.43 1.83
C ILE A 58 -3.93 -7.89 2.08
N THR A 59 -4.91 -8.79 2.01
CA THR A 59 -4.70 -10.25 2.16
C THR A 59 -4.79 -11.00 0.83
N ASN A 60 -5.10 -10.31 -0.27
CA ASN A 60 -5.21 -10.91 -1.60
C ASN A 60 -3.88 -11.60 -1.99
N THR A 61 -3.96 -12.88 -2.38
CA THR A 61 -2.79 -13.74 -2.60
C THR A 61 -1.96 -13.37 -3.84
N THR A 62 -2.50 -12.55 -4.74
CA THR A 62 -1.78 -12.05 -5.93
C THR A 62 -1.05 -10.76 -5.64
N VAL A 63 -1.67 -9.85 -4.88
CA VAL A 63 -1.12 -8.53 -4.57
C VAL A 63 -0.18 -8.56 -3.37
N LYS A 64 -0.52 -9.35 -2.35
CA LYS A 64 0.25 -9.41 -1.10
C LYS A 64 1.73 -9.74 -1.33
N PRO A 65 2.11 -10.72 -2.18
CA PRO A 65 3.54 -11.01 -2.42
C PRO A 65 4.31 -9.83 -3.02
N ALA A 66 3.67 -8.97 -3.82
CA ALA A 66 4.31 -7.78 -4.36
C ALA A 66 4.54 -6.72 -3.26
N LEU A 67 3.59 -6.57 -2.33
CA LEU A 67 3.74 -5.71 -1.16
C LEU A 67 4.79 -6.25 -0.19
N ASP A 68 4.85 -7.57 0.01
CA ASP A 68 5.85 -8.25 0.82
C ASP A 68 7.26 -7.94 0.29
N LEU A 69 7.50 -8.22 -0.99
CA LEU A 69 8.80 -7.97 -1.62
C LEU A 69 9.21 -6.49 -1.54
N PHE A 70 8.26 -5.57 -1.76
CA PHE A 70 8.54 -4.14 -1.67
C PHE A 70 8.98 -3.74 -0.25
N VAL A 71 8.23 -4.15 0.78
CA VAL A 71 8.57 -3.85 2.18
C VAL A 71 9.90 -4.50 2.58
N GLU A 72 10.17 -5.71 2.10
CA GLU A 72 11.43 -6.42 2.35
C GLU A 72 12.64 -5.71 1.71
N GLN A 73 12.50 -5.21 0.48
CA GLN A 73 13.56 -4.43 -0.19
C GLN A 73 13.86 -3.13 0.54
N GLU A 74 12.82 -2.42 1.00
CA GLU A 74 12.97 -1.19 1.76
C GLU A 74 13.65 -1.43 3.12
N ALA A 75 13.28 -2.53 3.81
CA ALA A 75 13.94 -2.95 5.04
C ALA A 75 15.39 -3.39 4.80
N ALA A 76 15.67 -4.13 3.73
CA ALA A 76 17.02 -4.51 3.31
C ALA A 76 17.90 -3.28 3.05
N ALA A 77 17.36 -2.23 2.40
CA ALA A 77 18.08 -0.98 2.19
C ALA A 77 18.46 -0.30 3.52
N LEU A 78 17.61 -0.37 4.56
CA LEU A 78 17.94 0.12 5.90
C LEU A 78 19.04 -0.70 6.56
N VAL A 79 19.00 -2.02 6.41
CA VAL A 79 20.05 -2.95 6.90
C VAL A 79 21.40 -2.62 6.26
N GLU A 80 21.46 -2.49 4.93
CA GLU A 80 22.67 -2.07 4.20
C GLU A 80 23.14 -0.70 4.67
N GLY A 81 22.21 0.26 4.84
CA GLY A 81 22.53 1.59 5.36
C GLY A 81 23.18 1.61 6.75
N VAL A 82 22.77 0.71 7.64
CA VAL A 82 23.41 0.53 8.95
C VAL A 82 24.80 -0.10 8.82
N ASN A 83 24.99 -0.99 7.83
CA ASN A 83 26.26 -1.63 7.55
C ASN A 83 27.19 -0.80 6.64
N GLY A 84 26.87 0.47 6.41
CA GLY A 84 27.73 1.42 5.71
C GLY A 84 27.63 1.35 4.18
N SER A 85 26.65 0.65 3.64
CA SER A 85 26.43 0.44 2.20
C SER A 85 25.06 0.93 1.75
N GLY A 86 24.80 0.85 0.45
CA GLY A 86 23.51 1.16 -0.13
C GLY A 86 23.10 2.65 -0.07
N ARG A 87 21.83 2.91 -0.39
CA ARG A 87 21.30 4.28 -0.52
C ARG A 87 21.23 5.07 0.78
N PHE A 88 21.30 4.39 1.93
CA PHE A 88 21.20 5.00 3.27
C PHE A 88 22.53 4.96 4.05
N GLY A 89 23.61 4.48 3.43
CA GLY A 89 24.95 4.49 3.99
C GLY A 89 25.61 5.87 3.97
N PRO A 90 26.76 6.04 4.65
CA PRO A 90 27.52 7.28 4.64
C PRO A 90 27.97 7.61 3.22
N SER A 91 27.45 8.68 2.62
CA SER A 91 27.94 9.17 1.33
C SER A 91 29.05 10.21 1.52
N THR A 92 30.12 10.10 0.75
CA THR A 92 31.28 11.03 0.76
C THR A 92 31.05 12.30 -0.06
N GLY A 93 29.86 12.49 -0.63
CA GLY A 93 29.53 13.60 -1.52
C GLY A 93 28.20 14.26 -1.16
N LYS A 94 28.02 15.50 -1.61
CA LYS A 94 26.90 16.46 -1.40
C LYS A 94 25.48 15.95 -1.76
N GLY A 95 25.09 14.75 -1.34
CA GLY A 95 23.79 14.12 -1.66
C GLY A 95 22.84 13.95 -0.47
N GLY A 96 23.22 14.36 0.74
CA GLY A 96 22.51 14.05 1.98
C GLY A 96 21.39 15.03 2.38
N GLY A 97 20.55 15.48 1.45
CA GLY A 97 19.53 16.49 1.76
C GLY A 97 18.24 15.94 2.39
N ARG A 98 17.88 14.69 2.11
CA ARG A 98 16.58 14.13 2.51
C ARG A 98 16.76 13.08 3.59
N GLY A 99 16.00 13.22 4.68
CA GLY A 99 15.97 12.21 5.74
C GLY A 99 15.46 10.87 5.22
N ARG A 100 15.92 9.76 5.83
CA ARG A 100 15.56 8.39 5.43
C ARG A 100 14.04 8.20 5.30
N PHE A 101 13.27 8.75 6.23
CA PHE A 101 11.82 8.72 6.19
C PHE A 101 11.23 9.35 4.94
N ALA A 102 11.74 10.52 4.51
CA ALA A 102 11.22 11.22 3.35
C ALA A 102 11.45 10.45 2.03
N LEU A 103 12.56 9.69 1.96
CA LEU A 103 12.84 8.82 0.82
C LEU A 103 11.90 7.61 0.81
N MET A 104 11.81 6.88 1.92
CA MET A 104 10.90 5.73 2.03
C MET A 104 9.44 6.11 1.77
N LEU A 105 9.01 7.29 2.25
CA LEU A 105 7.65 7.77 1.99
C LEU A 105 7.40 8.05 0.50
N ASP A 106 8.37 8.64 -0.20
CA ASP A 106 8.26 8.88 -1.64
C ASP A 106 8.24 7.55 -2.41
N ASP A 107 9.08 6.58 -2.02
CA ASP A 107 9.12 5.24 -2.62
C ASP A 107 7.78 4.50 -2.43
N VAL A 108 7.23 4.52 -1.21
CA VAL A 108 5.92 3.92 -0.89
C VAL A 108 4.83 4.59 -1.73
N LYS A 109 4.80 5.93 -1.80
CA LYS A 109 3.81 6.65 -2.60
C LYS A 109 3.91 6.27 -4.07
N ALA A 110 5.11 6.35 -4.65
CA ALA A 110 5.33 6.04 -6.05
C ALA A 110 4.92 4.59 -6.38
N PHE A 111 5.24 3.64 -5.51
CA PHE A 111 4.87 2.24 -5.70
C PHE A 111 3.35 2.03 -5.64
N ILE A 112 2.68 2.57 -4.62
CA ILE A 112 1.24 2.39 -4.44
C ILE A 112 0.45 3.13 -5.53
N GLU A 113 0.75 4.39 -5.80
CA GLU A 113 0.04 5.19 -6.83
C GLU A 113 0.26 4.60 -8.23
N GLY A 114 1.46 4.08 -8.52
CA GLY A 114 1.78 3.44 -9.80
C GLY A 114 1.10 2.08 -10.01
N ASN A 115 0.73 1.37 -8.95
CA ASN A 115 0.19 0.00 -9.03
C ASN A 115 -1.27 -0.13 -8.56
N ALA A 116 -1.88 0.93 -8.02
CA ALA A 116 -3.23 0.91 -7.47
C ALA A 116 -4.27 0.32 -8.45
N PHE A 117 -4.27 0.75 -9.71
CA PHE A 117 -5.17 0.19 -10.71
C PHE A 117 -4.93 -1.32 -10.95
N GLY A 118 -3.67 -1.73 -11.01
CA GLY A 118 -3.30 -3.15 -11.18
C GLY A 118 -3.73 -4.01 -9.98
N PHE A 119 -3.64 -3.48 -8.76
CA PHE A 119 -4.09 -4.18 -7.55
C PHE A 119 -5.59 -4.41 -7.55
N GLU A 120 -6.38 -3.43 -7.98
CA GLU A 120 -7.83 -3.57 -8.13
C GLU A 120 -8.20 -4.61 -9.20
N GLN A 121 -7.54 -4.58 -10.37
CA GLN A 121 -7.74 -5.58 -11.42
C GLN A 121 -7.34 -7.00 -10.97
N ALA A 122 -6.34 -7.10 -10.10
CA ALA A 122 -5.94 -8.36 -9.46
C ALA A 122 -6.89 -8.81 -8.33
N GLY A 123 -7.96 -8.04 -8.05
CA GLY A 123 -9.00 -8.38 -7.08
C GLY A 123 -8.69 -7.95 -5.65
N ALA A 124 -7.84 -6.93 -5.44
CA ALA A 124 -7.72 -6.31 -4.12
C ALA A 124 -9.00 -5.54 -3.77
N THR A 125 -9.58 -5.85 -2.61
CA THR A 125 -10.83 -5.24 -2.15
C THR A 125 -10.64 -3.76 -1.83
N ARG A 126 -11.53 -2.91 -2.35
CA ARG A 126 -11.67 -1.51 -1.91
C ARG A 126 -12.75 -1.37 -0.84
N SER A 127 -12.46 -0.56 0.18
CA SER A 127 -13.40 -0.19 1.24
C SER A 127 -14.35 0.92 0.79
N LEU A 128 -13.87 1.80 -0.09
CA LEU A 128 -14.64 2.84 -0.73
C LEU A 128 -14.97 2.41 -2.16
N ASN A 129 -16.23 2.02 -2.38
CA ASN A 129 -16.74 1.81 -3.72
C ASN A 129 -16.99 3.21 -4.33
N ILE A 130 -16.09 3.72 -5.17
CA ILE A 130 -16.26 5.04 -5.81
C ILE A 130 -17.59 5.09 -6.59
N GLY A 131 -18.07 3.95 -7.11
CA GLY A 131 -19.40 3.82 -7.72
C GLY A 131 -20.58 4.03 -6.76
N ALA A 132 -20.40 3.84 -5.46
CA ALA A 132 -21.43 4.12 -4.44
C ALA A 132 -21.53 5.62 -4.12
N GLN A 133 -20.43 6.39 -4.24
CA GLN A 133 -20.44 7.83 -3.96
C GLN A 133 -20.97 8.68 -5.11
N ILE A 134 -20.84 8.23 -6.37
CA ILE A 134 -21.38 8.96 -7.52
C ILE A 134 -22.85 8.58 -7.80
N GLY A 135 -23.38 7.50 -7.21
CA GLY A 135 -24.61 6.89 -7.69
C GLY A 135 -25.67 6.44 -6.70
N TYR A 136 -25.50 6.52 -5.37
CA TYR A 136 -26.58 6.13 -4.45
C TYR A 136 -26.30 6.55 -3.00
N ARG A 137 -26.95 7.61 -2.50
CA ARG A 137 -27.25 7.67 -1.06
C ARG A 137 -28.41 6.71 -0.84
N GLY A 138 -28.14 5.52 -0.32
CA GLY A 138 -29.19 4.54 -0.02
C GLY A 138 -30.02 4.91 1.20
N THR A 139 -29.49 5.79 2.04
CA THR A 139 -30.17 6.33 3.21
C THR A 139 -29.91 7.83 3.34
N ASP A 140 -30.86 8.54 3.95
CA ASP A 140 -30.72 9.96 4.27
C ASP A 140 -29.94 10.15 5.59
N ASP A 141 -29.79 11.40 6.01
CA ASP A 141 -29.07 11.74 7.26
C ASP A 141 -29.82 11.26 8.53
N ALA A 142 -31.07 10.80 8.41
CA ALA A 142 -31.87 10.18 9.46
C ALA A 142 -31.84 8.64 9.42
N GLY A 143 -31.25 8.04 8.38
CA GLY A 143 -31.16 6.59 8.20
C GLY A 143 -32.36 5.97 7.48
N ASP A 144 -33.24 6.79 6.92
CA ASP A 144 -34.40 6.33 6.15
C ASP A 144 -33.97 5.96 4.72
N ASP A 145 -34.53 4.89 4.17
CA ASP A 145 -34.25 4.45 2.80
C ASP A 145 -34.60 5.55 1.79
N VAL A 146 -33.61 6.00 1.00
CA VAL A 146 -33.83 7.02 -0.02
C VAL A 146 -34.13 6.34 -1.34
N GLU A 147 -35.34 6.58 -1.85
CA GLU A 147 -35.71 6.11 -3.17
C GLU A 147 -34.86 6.82 -4.25
N PRO A 148 -34.35 6.08 -5.25
CA PRO A 148 -33.53 6.67 -6.30
C PRO A 148 -34.33 7.68 -7.14
N ILE A 149 -33.80 8.90 -7.26
CA ILE A 149 -34.39 10.02 -8.05
C ILE A 149 -34.52 9.65 -9.54
N PHE A 150 -33.62 8.80 -10.05
CA PHE A 150 -33.64 8.31 -11.42
C PHE A 150 -33.86 6.80 -11.46
N GLN A 151 -35.11 6.38 -11.58
CA GLN A 151 -35.44 4.99 -11.88
C GLN A 151 -35.62 4.83 -13.38
N ARG A 152 -35.06 3.76 -13.97
CA ARG A 152 -35.32 3.39 -15.38
C ARG A 152 -36.81 3.24 -15.71
N LYS A 153 -37.65 3.00 -14.70
CA LYS A 153 -39.12 2.95 -14.81
C LYS A 153 -39.81 4.32 -14.72
N ALA A 154 -39.16 5.33 -14.15
CA ALA A 154 -39.71 6.69 -13.98
C ALA A 154 -39.62 7.51 -15.27
N PHE A 155 -38.63 7.22 -16.12
CA PHE A 155 -38.65 7.60 -17.53
C PHE A 155 -39.63 6.67 -18.24
N GLY A 156 -40.93 6.95 -18.09
CA GLY A 156 -41.97 6.25 -18.85
C GLY A 156 -41.58 6.19 -20.32
N ASN A 157 -41.96 5.10 -21.00
CA ASN A 157 -41.82 4.97 -22.46
C ASN A 157 -42.80 5.93 -23.19
N VAL A 158 -42.84 7.19 -22.80
CA VAL A 158 -43.65 8.23 -23.44
C VAL A 158 -42.78 8.84 -24.52
N PHE A 159 -42.83 8.25 -25.71
CA PHE A 159 -42.40 8.93 -26.92
C PHE A 159 -43.53 9.91 -27.26
N GLU A 160 -43.47 11.11 -26.69
CA GLU A 160 -44.30 12.21 -27.16
C GLU A 160 -43.85 12.52 -28.60
N ASP A 161 -44.74 12.26 -29.55
CA ASP A 161 -44.51 12.54 -30.97
C ASP A 161 -44.61 14.06 -31.17
N TRP A 162 -43.47 14.72 -31.32
CA TRP A 162 -43.39 16.18 -31.46
C TRP A 162 -43.66 16.66 -32.91
N ASP A 163 -44.14 15.78 -33.79
CA ASP A 163 -44.32 16.04 -35.22
C ASP A 163 -45.80 16.24 -35.65
N THR A 164 -46.67 16.66 -34.74
CA THR A 164 -48.05 17.06 -35.09
C THR A 164 -48.29 18.55 -34.86
N ASP A 165 -47.80 19.36 -35.81
CA ASP A 165 -48.32 20.70 -36.14
C ASP A 165 -48.61 20.79 -37.66
#